data_AF-A0A9Q9DMX6-F1
#
_entry.id   AF-A0A9Q9DMX6-F1
#
_cell.length_a   1.000
_cell.length_b   1.000
_cell.length_c   1.000
_cell.angle_alpha   90.00
_cell.angle_beta   90.00
_cell.angle_gamma   90.00
#
_symmetry.space_group_name_H-M   'P 1'
#
loop_
_entity.id
_entity.type
_entity.pdbx_description
1 polymer ?
#
loop_
_entity_poly.entity_id
_entity_poly.type
_entity_poly.pdbx_seq_one_letter_code
_entity_poly.pdbx_strand_id
1 'polypeptide(L)'
;MSVVSYGDDSFASKAKILDNNLIDRDWAMTKFVAAVKGLAQVLDYESNMLESNSVPDYEEINSCKIRGLRDLNKSMGDVKRYMNEDIESEVESLLSELQERLQRNSELLQTHLNTVNDLSQAVQIAARTKEAEGNW
;
A
#
# COMPACT_ATOMS: atom_id res chain seq x y z
N MET A 1 -50.06 -21.10 -40.93
CA MET A 1 -49.05 -21.71 -40.04
C MET A 1 -48.25 -20.58 -39.43
N SER A 2 -48.43 -20.33 -38.13
CA SER A 2 -47.66 -19.30 -37.41
C SER A 2 -46.42 -19.97 -36.83
N VAL A 3 -45.24 -19.59 -37.32
CA VAL A 3 -43.97 -20.08 -36.80
C VAL A 3 -43.65 -19.25 -35.56
N VAL A 4 -43.83 -19.85 -34.40
CA VAL A 4 -43.43 -19.26 -33.14
C VAL A 4 -41.91 -19.35 -33.05
N SER A 5 -41.24 -18.19 -33.15
CA SER A 5 -39.81 -18.04 -32.91
C SER A 5 -39.55 -17.97 -31.40
N TYR A 6 -39.40 -19.12 -30.75
CA TYR A 6 -38.83 -19.21 -29.40
C TYR A 6 -37.37 -19.62 -29.51
N GLY A 7 -36.46 -18.69 -29.20
CA GLY A 7 -35.09 -19.05 -28.88
C GLY A 7 -34.06 -18.15 -29.55
N ASP A 8 -33.82 -16.96 -28.99
CA ASP A 8 -32.50 -16.33 -29.10
C ASP A 8 -32.23 -15.27 -28.01
N ASP A 9 -33.28 -14.66 -27.46
CA ASP A 9 -33.13 -13.59 -26.46
C ASP A 9 -32.44 -14.03 -25.15
N SER A 10 -32.57 -15.31 -24.77
CA SER A 10 -31.95 -15.85 -23.55
C SER A 10 -30.43 -16.00 -23.67
N PHE A 11 -29.93 -16.39 -24.84
CA PHE A 11 -28.50 -16.56 -25.08
C PHE A 11 -27.79 -15.21 -25.22
N ALA A 12 -28.39 -14.29 -25.98
CA ALA A 12 -27.92 -12.92 -26.11
C ALA A 12 -27.90 -12.16 -24.76
N SER A 13 -28.90 -12.38 -23.90
CA SER A 13 -28.94 -11.79 -22.56
C SER A 13 -27.86 -12.36 -21.64
N LYS A 14 -27.63 -13.67 -21.66
CA LYS A 14 -26.55 -14.30 -20.88
C LYS A 14 -25.16 -13.86 -21.35
N ALA A 15 -24.95 -13.74 -22.66
CA ALA A 15 -23.69 -13.25 -23.22
C ALA A 15 -23.39 -11.80 -22.78
N LYS A 16 -24.38 -10.90 -22.85
CA LYS A 16 -24.23 -9.51 -22.38
C LYS A 16 -23.94 -9.41 -20.88
N ILE A 17 -24.55 -10.28 -20.06
CA ILE A 17 -24.30 -10.32 -18.61
C ILE A 17 -22.87 -10.82 -18.33
N LEU A 18 -22.39 -11.79 -19.09
CA LEU A 18 -21.02 -12.30 -18.96
C LEU A 18 -19.99 -11.23 -19.33
N ASP A 19 -20.17 -10.53 -20.45
CA ASP A 19 -19.29 -9.45 -20.90
C ASP A 19 -19.23 -8.29 -19.89
N ASN A 20 -20.39 -7.86 -19.37
CA ASN A 20 -20.43 -6.81 -18.37
C ASN A 20 -19.68 -7.21 -17.08
N ASN A 21 -19.81 -8.46 -16.64
CA ASN A 21 -19.07 -8.95 -15.46
C ASN A 21 -17.56 -9.01 -15.70
N LEU A 22 -17.10 -9.31 -16.92
CA LEU A 22 -15.68 -9.30 -17.27
C LEU A 22 -15.11 -7.88 -17.26
N ILE A 23 -15.85 -6.91 -17.83
CA ILE A 23 -15.46 -5.49 -17.82
C ILE A 23 -15.42 -4.94 -16.40
N ASP A 24 -16.43 -5.24 -15.59
CA ASP A 24 -16.49 -4.75 -14.20
C ASP A 24 -15.38 -5.35 -13.33
N ARG A 25 -15.03 -6.63 -13.57
CA ARG A 25 -13.90 -7.31 -12.93
C ARG A 25 -12.57 -6.68 -13.29
N ASP A 26 -12.30 -6.50 -14.58
CA ASP A 26 -11.05 -5.92 -15.06
C ASP A 26 -10.89 -4.47 -14.55
N TRP A 27 -12.00 -3.73 -14.46
CA TRP A 27 -12.02 -2.41 -13.85
C TRP A 27 -11.75 -2.42 -12.34
N ALA A 28 -12.33 -3.37 -11.60
CA ALA A 28 -12.07 -3.57 -10.18
C ALA A 28 -10.58 -3.89 -9.93
N MET A 29 -10.00 -4.81 -10.72
CA MET A 29 -8.58 -5.13 -10.63
C MET A 29 -7.68 -3.96 -11.00
N THR A 30 -8.01 -3.21 -12.05
CA THR A 30 -7.24 -2.01 -12.44
C THR A 30 -7.19 -0.99 -11.30
N LYS A 31 -8.31 -0.75 -10.62
CA LYS A 31 -8.36 0.14 -9.46
C LYS A 31 -7.53 -0.37 -8.29
N PHE A 32 -7.60 -1.67 -8.02
CA PHE A 32 -6.83 -2.30 -6.96
C PHE A 32 -5.33 -2.19 -7.22
N VAL A 33 -4.87 -2.55 -8.42
CA VAL A 33 -3.47 -2.42 -8.84
C VAL A 33 -3.00 -0.97 -8.75
N ALA A 34 -3.83 -0.01 -9.17
CA ALA A 34 -3.50 1.42 -9.06
C ALA A 34 -3.34 1.86 -7.59
N ALA A 35 -4.21 1.40 -6.70
CA ALA A 35 -4.13 1.71 -5.27
C ALA A 35 -2.87 1.10 -4.63
N VAL A 36 -2.54 -0.17 -4.95
CA VAL A 36 -1.30 -0.82 -4.48
C VAL A 36 -0.07 -0.05 -4.97
N LYS A 37 0.01 0.24 -6.28
CA LYS A 37 1.16 0.96 -6.86
C LYS A 37 1.31 2.37 -6.30
N GLY A 38 0.21 3.09 -6.13
CA GLY A 38 0.23 4.43 -5.53
C GLY A 38 0.78 4.40 -4.11
N LEU A 39 0.36 3.42 -3.29
CA LEU A 39 0.87 3.29 -1.93
C LEU A 39 2.34 2.84 -1.90
N ALA A 40 2.73 1.91 -2.77
CA ALA A 40 4.13 1.48 -2.91
C ALA A 40 5.06 2.65 -3.26
N GLN A 41 4.64 3.54 -4.17
CA GLN A 41 5.41 4.73 -4.53
C GLN A 41 5.64 5.68 -3.36
N VAL A 42 4.62 5.88 -2.51
CA VAL A 42 4.74 6.72 -1.31
C VAL A 42 5.72 6.11 -0.31
N LEU A 43 5.70 4.78 -0.14
CA LEU A 43 6.62 4.05 0.73
C LEU A 43 8.06 4.09 0.22
N ASP A 44 8.26 3.94 -1.08
CA ASP A 44 9.58 4.07 -1.71
C ASP A 44 10.13 5.47 -1.54
N TYR A 45 9.28 6.48 -1.78
CA TYR A 45 9.67 7.88 -1.62
C TYR A 45 10.14 8.16 -0.20
N GLU A 46 9.37 7.75 0.81
CA GLU A 46 9.77 7.94 2.20
C GLU A 46 11.03 7.14 2.55
N SER A 47 11.14 5.88 2.12
CA SER A 47 12.33 5.07 2.37
C SER A 47 13.59 5.70 1.77
N ASN A 48 13.50 6.24 0.55
CA ASN A 48 14.58 6.97 -0.09
C ASN A 48 14.93 8.27 0.66
N MET A 49 13.93 8.97 1.23
CA MET A 49 14.17 10.16 2.05
C MET A 49 14.88 9.80 3.37
N LEU A 50 14.46 8.71 4.01
CA LEU A 50 15.09 8.17 5.22
C LEU A 50 16.52 7.71 4.96
N GLU A 51 16.81 7.08 3.81
CA GLU A 51 18.15 6.62 3.44
C GLU A 51 19.08 7.77 3.03
N SER A 52 18.55 8.81 2.38
CA SER A 52 19.33 9.98 1.94
C SER A 52 19.62 11.01 3.04
N ASN A 53 19.16 10.77 4.27
CA ASN A 53 19.20 11.74 5.38
C ASN A 53 18.57 13.10 5.04
N SER A 54 17.59 13.09 4.13
CA SER A 54 16.82 14.29 3.78
C SER A 54 15.78 14.57 4.88
N VAL A 55 15.23 15.79 4.92
CA VAL A 55 14.11 16.13 5.82
C VAL A 55 12.81 16.01 5.03
N PRO A 56 12.09 14.88 5.09
CA PRO A 56 10.83 14.74 4.39
C PRO A 56 9.71 15.51 5.09
N ASP A 57 8.72 15.91 4.31
CA ASP A 57 7.42 16.35 4.83
C ASP A 57 6.62 15.12 5.28
N TYR A 58 6.82 14.74 6.54
CA TYR A 58 6.13 13.58 7.12
C TYR A 58 4.61 13.77 7.22
N GLU A 59 4.11 15.00 7.28
CA GLU A 59 2.66 15.26 7.34
C GLU A 59 2.00 14.92 6.00
N GLU A 60 2.61 15.36 4.90
CA GLU A 60 2.14 15.04 3.55
C GLU A 60 2.29 13.54 3.24
N ILE A 61 3.42 12.93 3.60
CA ILE A 61 3.65 11.48 3.42
C ILE A 61 2.60 10.68 4.19
N ASN A 62 2.36 11.00 5.45
CA ASN A 62 1.37 10.29 6.27
C ASN A 62 -0.05 10.47 5.73
N SER A 63 -0.38 11.67 5.26
CA SER A 63 -1.67 11.95 4.62
C SER A 63 -1.86 11.11 3.35
N CYS A 64 -0.81 10.99 2.53
CA CYS A 64 -0.80 10.14 1.34
C CYS A 64 -0.94 8.66 1.69
N LYS A 65 -0.24 8.16 2.73
CA LYS A 65 -0.39 6.78 3.22
C LYS A 65 -1.82 6.48 3.68
N ILE A 66 -2.42 7.36 4.49
CA ILE A 66 -3.79 7.20 4.99
C ILE A 66 -4.78 7.15 3.82
N ARG A 67 -4.61 8.04 2.82
CA ARG A 67 -5.42 8.04 1.61
C ARG A 67 -5.24 6.75 0.81
N GLY A 68 -3.99 6.34 0.56
CA GLY A 68 -3.66 5.12 -0.19
C GLY A 68 -4.21 3.86 0.47
N LEU A 69 -4.11 3.73 1.79
CA LEU A 69 -4.70 2.61 2.54
C LEU A 69 -6.23 2.59 2.46
N ARG A 70 -6.87 3.77 2.49
CA ARG A 70 -8.32 3.87 2.31
C ARG A 70 -8.74 3.41 0.92
N ASP A 71 -8.02 3.85 -0.12
CA ASP A 71 -8.31 3.50 -1.51
C ASP A 71 -8.03 2.01 -1.79
N LEU A 72 -6.97 1.46 -1.19
CA LEU A 72 -6.68 0.02 -1.21
C LEU A 72 -7.80 -0.79 -0.58
N ASN A 73 -8.22 -0.43 0.64
CA ASN A 73 -9.32 -1.12 1.32
C ASN A 73 -10.63 -1.07 0.54
N LYS A 74 -10.92 0.08 -0.09
CA LYS A 74 -12.11 0.24 -0.93
C LYS A 74 -12.05 -0.64 -2.17
N SER A 75 -10.94 -0.60 -2.91
CA SER A 75 -10.75 -1.39 -4.14
C SER A 75 -10.71 -2.89 -3.87
N MET A 76 -10.14 -3.33 -2.75
CA MET A 76 -10.21 -4.73 -2.30
C MET A 76 -11.65 -5.20 -2.09
N GLY A 77 -12.53 -4.34 -1.56
CA GLY A 77 -13.96 -4.62 -1.45
C GLY A 77 -14.66 -4.82 -2.80
N ASP A 78 -14.19 -4.13 -3.84
CA ASP A 78 -14.70 -4.28 -5.21
C ASP A 78 -14.19 -5.59 -5.85
N VAL A 79 -12.89 -5.89 -5.71
CA VAL A 79 -12.24 -7.11 -6.24
C VAL A 79 -12.82 -8.37 -5.63
N LYS A 80 -13.13 -8.37 -4.33
CA LYS A 80 -13.68 -9.54 -3.62
C LYS A 80 -14.92 -10.15 -4.28
N ARG A 81 -15.70 -9.36 -5.02
CA ARG A 81 -16.90 -9.82 -5.73
C ARG A 81 -16.60 -10.74 -6.91
N TYR A 82 -15.38 -10.69 -7.42
CA TYR A 82 -14.94 -11.42 -8.60
C TYR A 82 -13.82 -12.42 -8.30
N MET A 83 -13.60 -12.73 -7.01
CA MET A 83 -12.50 -13.56 -6.57
C MET A 83 -12.57 -14.97 -7.20
N ASN A 84 -11.47 -15.37 -7.81
CA ASN A 84 -11.18 -16.71 -8.29
C ASN A 84 -9.70 -17.01 -8.02
N GLU A 85 -9.24 -18.23 -8.27
CA GLU A 85 -7.87 -18.66 -7.96
C GLU A 85 -6.80 -17.79 -8.63
N ASP A 86 -7.00 -17.40 -9.89
CA ASP A 86 -6.07 -16.53 -10.62
C ASP A 86 -5.97 -15.13 -9.99
N ILE A 87 -7.12 -14.52 -9.68
CA ILE A 87 -7.20 -13.19 -9.06
C ILE A 87 -6.66 -13.21 -7.64
N GLU A 88 -6.96 -14.26 -6.88
CA GLU A 88 -6.46 -14.44 -5.53
C GLU A 88 -4.93 -14.50 -5.53
N SER A 89 -4.33 -15.29 -6.42
CA SER A 89 -2.87 -15.36 -6.57
C SER A 89 -2.25 -14.01 -6.97
N GLU A 90 -2.86 -13.26 -7.90
CA GLU A 90 -2.37 -11.94 -8.29
C GLU A 90 -2.46 -10.92 -7.14
N VAL A 91 -3.59 -10.90 -6.42
CA VAL A 91 -3.80 -10.04 -5.25
C VAL A 91 -2.80 -10.37 -4.15
N GLU A 92 -2.58 -11.64 -3.83
CA GLU A 92 -1.60 -12.09 -2.84
C GLU A 92 -0.18 -11.67 -3.21
N SER A 93 0.21 -11.84 -4.48
CA SER A 93 1.52 -11.40 -4.97
C SER A 93 1.72 -9.89 -4.76
N LEU A 94 0.72 -9.08 -5.13
CA LEU A 94 0.77 -7.62 -5.01
C LEU A 94 0.82 -7.15 -3.56
N LEU A 95 0.04 -7.78 -2.68
CA LEU A 95 0.01 -7.46 -1.25
C LEU A 95 1.31 -7.88 -0.55
N SER A 96 1.90 -9.01 -0.95
CA SER A 96 3.19 -9.48 -0.41
C SER A 96 4.30 -8.48 -0.72
N GLU A 97 4.40 -8.01 -1.97
CA GLU A 97 5.40 -7.00 -2.35
C GLU A 97 5.20 -5.69 -1.57
N LEU A 98 3.95 -5.25 -1.39
CA LEU A 98 3.64 -4.07 -0.59
C LEU A 98 4.03 -4.26 0.89
N GLN A 99 3.82 -5.45 1.44
CA GLN A 99 4.20 -5.79 2.81
C GLN A 99 5.71 -5.75 3.00
N GLU A 100 6.50 -6.28 2.05
CA GLU A 100 7.96 -6.21 2.10
C GLU A 100 8.46 -4.75 2.13
N ARG A 101 7.86 -3.87 1.33
CA ARG A 101 8.20 -2.44 1.29
C ARG A 101 7.85 -1.72 2.60
N LEU A 102 6.69 -2.02 3.18
CA LEU A 102 6.31 -1.53 4.51
C LEU A 102 7.29 -1.99 5.60
N GLN A 103 7.70 -3.25 5.54
CA GLN A 103 8.63 -3.84 6.49
C GLN A 103 10.00 -3.15 6.42
N ARG A 104 10.54 -2.96 5.21
CA ARG A 104 11.80 -2.21 5.01
C ARG A 104 11.72 -0.79 5.57
N ASN A 105 10.64 -0.08 5.29
CA ASN A 105 10.43 1.28 5.79
C ASN A 105 10.41 1.33 7.32
N SER A 106 9.73 0.37 7.96
CA SER A 106 9.70 0.22 9.42
C SER A 106 11.10 -0.02 10.00
N GLU A 107 11.90 -0.88 9.38
CA GLU A 107 13.28 -1.17 9.80
C GLU A 107 14.20 0.06 9.72
N LEU A 108 14.03 0.89 8.68
CA LEU A 108 14.76 2.16 8.55
C LEU A 108 14.39 3.13 9.69
N LEU A 109 13.09 3.28 9.97
CA LEU A 109 12.63 4.13 11.07
C LEU A 109 13.15 3.64 12.43
N GLN A 110 13.19 2.33 12.64
CA GLN A 110 13.72 1.75 13.87
C GLN A 110 15.22 2.02 14.03
N THR A 111 15.99 1.90 12.94
CA THR A 111 17.43 2.25 12.90
C THR A 111 17.66 3.71 13.28
N HIS A 112 16.87 4.62 12.71
CA HIS A 112 16.94 6.05 13.03
C HIS A 112 16.60 6.35 14.48
N LEU A 113 15.54 5.72 15.02
CA LEU A 113 15.17 5.86 16.43
C LEU A 113 16.28 5.39 17.38
N ASN A 114 16.91 4.25 17.09
CA ASN A 114 18.03 3.74 17.87
C ASN A 114 19.22 4.72 17.85
N THR A 115 19.53 5.29 16.68
CA THR A 115 20.60 6.28 16.53
C THR A 115 20.34 7.54 17.37
N VAL A 116 19.10 8.04 17.39
CA VAL A 116 18.71 9.19 18.22
C VAL A 116 18.84 8.86 19.71
N ASN A 117 18.50 7.64 20.12
CA ASN A 117 18.66 7.20 21.51
C ASN A 117 20.15 7.14 21.92
N ASP A 118 21.01 6.60 21.06
CA ASP A 118 22.45 6.53 21.32
C ASP A 118 23.08 7.93 21.42
N LEU A 119 22.66 8.85 20.54
CA LEU A 119 23.07 10.26 20.59
C LEU A 119 22.62 10.94 21.89
N SER A 120 21.38 10.71 22.32
CA SER A 120 20.85 11.24 23.59
C SER A 120 21.69 10.77 24.79
N GLN A 121 22.03 9.48 24.83
CA GLN A 121 22.89 8.93 25.89
C GLN A 121 24.30 9.53 25.86
N ALA A 122 24.91 9.66 24.68
CA ALA A 122 26.23 10.27 24.53
C ALA A 122 26.27 11.73 25.03
N VAL A 123 25.23 12.52 24.72
CA VAL A 123 25.09 13.90 25.20
C VAL A 123 24.93 13.94 26.73
N GLN A 124 24.13 13.05 27.32
CA GLN A 124 23.96 12.97 28.76
C GLN A 124 25.26 12.61 29.48
N ILE A 125 26.04 11.67 28.94
CA ILE A 125 27.35 11.29 29.48
C ILE A 125 28.30 12.49 29.41
N ALA A 126 28.41 13.16 28.26
CA ALA A 126 29.28 14.32 28.08
C ALA A 126 28.90 15.48 29.02
N ALA A 127 27.61 15.71 29.27
CA ALA A 127 27.13 16.70 30.22
C ALA A 127 27.57 16.36 31.66
N ARG A 128 27.40 15.11 32.09
CA ARG A 128 27.84 14.64 33.42
C ARG A 128 29.35 14.72 33.61
N THR A 129 30.14 14.43 32.57
CA THR A 129 31.60 14.55 32.62
C THR A 129 32.02 16.01 32.78
N LYS A 130 31.38 16.95 32.06
CA LYS A 130 31.64 18.40 32.22
C LYS A 130 31.29 18.92 33.61
N GLU A 131 30.20 18.45 34.21
CA GLU A 131 29.84 18.80 35.60
C GLU A 131 30.87 18.27 36.61
N ALA A 132 31.44 17.09 36.38
CA ALA A 132 32.48 16.51 37.24
C ALA A 132 33.86 17.21 37.10
N GLU A 133 34.17 17.76 35.92
CA GLU A 133 35.40 18.53 35.67
C GLU A 133 35.33 19.98 36.17
N GLY A 134 34.13 20.58 36.20
CA GLY A 134 33.92 21.97 36.64
C GLY A 134 33.78 22.19 38.16
N ASN A 135 33.85 21.12 38.96
CA ASN A 135 33.64 21.16 40.41
C ASN A 135 34.96 21.00 41.23
N TRP A 136 36.08 21.52 40.71
CA TRP A 136 37.39 21.58 41.39
C TRP A 136 37.90 23.01 41.50
#